data_AF-A0A2M7QZD7-F1
#
_entry.id   AF-A0A2M7QZD7-F1
#
_cell.length_a   1.000
_cell.length_b   1.000
_cell.length_c   1.000
_cell.angle_alpha   90.00
_cell.angle_beta   90.00
_cell.angle_gamma   90.00
#
_symmetry.space_group_name_H-M   'P 1'
#
loop_
_entity.id
_entity.type
_entity.pdbx_description
1 polymer ?
#
loop_
_entity_poly.entity_id
_entity_poly.type
_entity_poly.pdbx_seq_one_letter_code
_entity_poly.pdbx_strand_id
1 'polypeptide(L)'
;MIIFLSLVPLLAAISGFLLYGQGGRREILRFDVVQFVYGFIIAPIMFIWIKSFFFFVIVKEAQPAISQTDAFLMDTILSTFALIIYAFVVIHSLTTSFKRKIHKDPLYDLLEHAEYFHMWGTHLPIYIGYLLFMTIFAIGNIFFPLYLEINMWQMFGLLMISFLLGTIQFMAAWLWSVESSKFMRFMKLVFAFFFILHAGLYFVFAPKFSPQLVIFWVSFGAMTTSVLYSLFAVRFEIVTKFFNKFKLDSVFYKSDVE
;
A
#
# COMPACT_ATOMS: atom_id res chain seq x y z
N MET A 1 8.68 25.91 -6.39
CA MET A 1 7.50 25.38 -5.66
C MET A 1 6.23 25.43 -6.51
N ILE A 2 5.81 26.60 -7.00
CA ILE A 2 4.64 26.74 -7.89
C ILE A 2 4.76 25.84 -9.14
N ILE A 3 5.89 25.88 -9.85
CA ILE A 3 6.13 25.03 -11.05
C ILE A 3 5.96 23.53 -10.73
N PHE A 4 6.42 23.08 -9.56
CA PHE A 4 6.31 21.68 -9.14
C PHE A 4 4.86 21.32 -8.79
N LEU A 5 4.13 22.23 -8.13
CA LEU A 5 2.70 22.09 -7.87
C LEU A 5 1.89 22.11 -9.18
N SER A 6 2.28 22.88 -10.20
CA SER A 6 1.58 22.89 -11.49
C SER A 6 1.86 21.64 -12.34
N LEU A 7 3.07 21.09 -12.26
CA LEU A 7 3.49 19.95 -13.09
C LEU A 7 2.84 18.64 -12.67
N VAL A 8 2.64 18.39 -11.38
CA VAL A 8 2.06 17.13 -10.88
C VAL A 8 0.67 16.82 -11.47
N PRO A 9 -0.32 17.72 -11.40
CA PRO A 9 -1.63 17.47 -11.99
C PRO A 9 -1.58 17.40 -13.52
N LEU A 10 -0.69 18.16 -14.17
CA LEU A 10 -0.49 18.10 -15.61
C LEU A 10 0.07 16.73 -16.05
N LEU A 11 1.10 16.24 -15.35
CA LEU A 11 1.69 14.92 -15.59
C LEU A 11 0.72 13.79 -15.25
N ALA A 12 -0.09 13.94 -14.20
CA ALA A 12 -1.14 12.98 -13.84
C ALA A 12 -2.26 12.94 -14.89
N ALA A 13 -2.65 14.09 -15.44
CA ALA A 13 -3.62 14.19 -16.52
C ALA A 13 -3.08 13.62 -17.84
N ILE A 14 -1.83 13.94 -18.20
CA ILE A 14 -1.15 13.40 -19.39
C ILE A 14 -0.99 11.89 -19.25
N SER A 15 -0.54 11.38 -18.10
CA SER A 15 -0.37 9.94 -17.88
C SER A 15 -1.70 9.21 -17.95
N GLY A 16 -2.75 9.76 -17.34
CA GLY A 16 -4.11 9.27 -17.51
C GLY A 16 -4.51 9.21 -18.98
N PHE A 17 -4.39 10.33 -19.70
CA PHE A 17 -4.80 10.42 -21.10
C PHE A 17 -4.05 9.43 -21.99
N LEU A 18 -2.73 9.29 -21.82
CA LEU A 18 -1.90 8.33 -22.55
C LEU A 18 -2.29 6.89 -22.24
N LEU A 19 -2.58 6.56 -20.98
CA LEU A 19 -3.04 5.22 -20.58
C LEU A 19 -4.43 4.91 -21.13
N TYR A 20 -5.34 5.88 -21.15
CA TYR A 20 -6.69 5.71 -21.68
C TYR A 20 -6.70 5.59 -23.21
N GLY A 21 -5.87 6.38 -23.91
CA GLY A 21 -5.75 6.36 -25.37
C GLY A 21 -5.20 5.06 -25.95
N GLN A 22 -4.49 4.25 -25.16
CA GLN A 22 -3.99 2.94 -25.58
C GLN A 22 -5.01 1.80 -25.42
N GLY A 23 -6.17 2.05 -24.79
CA GLY A 23 -7.19 1.04 -24.44
C GLY A 23 -7.99 0.44 -25.60
N GLY A 24 -7.67 0.75 -26.86
CA GLY A 24 -8.48 0.37 -28.01
C GLY A 24 -7.98 -0.81 -28.86
N ARG A 25 -6.70 -1.20 -28.80
CA ARG A 25 -6.14 -2.13 -29.82
C ARG A 25 -5.21 -3.23 -29.34
N ARG A 26 -4.80 -3.24 -28.07
CA ARG A 26 -3.97 -4.33 -27.52
C ARG A 26 -4.32 -4.56 -26.06
N GLU A 27 -4.67 -5.80 -25.71
CA GLU A 27 -4.90 -6.30 -24.35
C GLU A 27 -3.66 -6.23 -23.43
N ILE A 28 -2.63 -5.46 -23.80
CA ILE A 28 -1.36 -5.35 -23.06
C ILE A 28 -1.60 -4.74 -21.67
N LEU A 29 -2.61 -3.88 -21.53
CA LEU A 29 -3.11 -3.41 -20.23
C LEU A 29 -4.62 -3.71 -20.19
N ARG A 30 -4.99 -4.76 -19.45
CA ARG A 30 -6.41 -5.06 -19.18
C ARG A 30 -7.07 -3.80 -18.61
N PHE A 31 -8.28 -3.45 -19.07
CA PHE A 31 -9.07 -2.28 -18.66
C PHE A 31 -9.05 -2.04 -17.13
N ASP A 32 -8.96 -3.15 -16.40
CA ASP A 32 -8.81 -3.27 -14.96
C ASP A 32 -7.58 -2.59 -14.37
N VAL A 33 -6.42 -2.74 -15.01
CA VAL A 33 -5.15 -2.12 -14.57
C VAL A 33 -5.20 -0.62 -14.76
N VAL A 34 -5.83 -0.15 -15.86
CA VAL A 34 -5.98 1.29 -16.10
C VAL A 34 -6.89 1.90 -15.05
N GLN A 35 -8.07 1.33 -14.80
CA GLN A 35 -8.96 1.80 -13.75
C GLN A 35 -8.35 1.71 -12.36
N PHE A 36 -7.53 0.69 -12.11
CA PHE A 36 -6.77 0.56 -10.89
C PHE A 36 -5.78 1.71 -10.70
N VAL A 37 -4.94 1.99 -11.70
CA VAL A 37 -3.99 3.11 -11.66
C VAL A 37 -4.73 4.45 -11.48
N TYR A 38 -5.86 4.63 -12.16
CA TYR A 38 -6.68 5.83 -11.99
C TYR A 38 -7.23 5.97 -10.57
N GLY A 39 -7.89 4.93 -10.06
CA GLY A 39 -8.59 4.96 -8.78
C GLY A 39 -7.65 4.96 -7.58
N PHE A 40 -6.53 4.24 -7.64
CA PHE A 40 -5.68 3.97 -6.48
C PHE A 40 -4.31 4.66 -6.53
N ILE A 41 -3.92 5.28 -7.66
CA ILE A 41 -2.66 6.03 -7.77
C ILE A 41 -2.96 7.49 -8.14
N ILE A 42 -3.57 7.73 -9.31
CA ILE A 42 -3.78 9.08 -9.82
C ILE A 42 -4.74 9.86 -8.93
N ALA A 43 -5.89 9.29 -8.60
CA ALA A 43 -6.91 9.99 -7.83
C ALA A 43 -6.48 10.32 -6.38
N PRO A 44 -5.77 9.45 -5.62
CA PRO A 44 -5.17 9.84 -4.33
C PRO A 44 -4.11 10.94 -4.45
N ILE A 45 -3.24 10.90 -5.48
CA ILE A 45 -2.25 11.95 -5.71
C ILE A 45 -2.96 13.28 -5.98
N MET A 46 -3.98 13.28 -6.84
CA MET A 46 -4.79 14.46 -7.12
C MET A 46 -5.50 14.97 -5.87
N PHE A 47 -6.02 14.07 -5.02
CA PHE A 47 -6.64 14.43 -3.75
C PHE A 47 -5.66 15.15 -2.81
N ILE A 48 -4.47 14.56 -2.58
CA ILE A 48 -3.42 15.17 -1.74
C ILE A 48 -3.01 16.54 -2.30
N TRP A 49 -2.90 16.63 -3.62
CA TRP A 49 -2.54 17.87 -4.30
C TRP A 49 -3.61 18.95 -4.11
N ILE A 50 -4.88 18.63 -4.37
CA ILE A 50 -6.02 19.55 -4.21
C ILE A 50 -6.09 20.04 -2.77
N LYS A 51 -5.96 19.14 -1.79
CA LYS A 51 -5.89 19.49 -0.37
C LYS A 51 -4.77 20.49 -0.10
N SER A 52 -3.54 20.14 -0.52
CA SER A 52 -2.36 20.97 -0.28
C SER A 52 -2.48 22.36 -0.93
N PHE A 53 -3.11 22.42 -2.11
CA PHE A 53 -3.42 23.66 -2.81
C PHE A 53 -4.45 24.49 -2.05
N PHE A 54 -5.57 23.91 -1.59
CA PHE A 54 -6.57 24.63 -0.80
C PHE A 54 -6.00 25.18 0.49
N PHE A 55 -5.22 24.37 1.23
CA PHE A 55 -4.55 24.84 2.44
C PHE A 55 -3.62 26.03 2.15
N PHE A 56 -2.83 25.94 1.08
CA PHE A 56 -1.96 27.04 0.66
C PHE A 56 -2.75 28.32 0.37
N VAL A 57 -3.84 28.23 -0.40
CA VAL A 57 -4.69 29.38 -0.73
C VAL A 57 -5.33 30.00 0.51
N ILE A 58 -5.87 29.18 1.41
CA ILE A 58 -6.49 29.63 2.67
C ILE A 58 -5.48 30.38 3.54
N VAL A 59 -4.26 29.86 3.67
CA VAL A 59 -3.24 30.43 4.56
C VAL A 59 -2.55 31.65 3.95
N LYS A 60 -2.36 31.69 2.64
CA LYS A 60 -1.53 32.72 1.97
C LYS A 60 -2.32 33.82 1.28
N GLU A 61 -3.51 33.51 0.75
CA GLU A 61 -4.27 34.43 -0.09
C GLU A 61 -5.52 35.00 0.61
N ALA A 62 -5.93 34.42 1.75
CA ALA A 62 -7.09 34.94 2.48
C ALA A 62 -6.78 36.28 3.16
N GLN A 63 -7.59 37.29 2.85
CA GLN A 63 -7.56 38.61 3.50
C GLN A 63 -8.94 38.94 4.08
N PRO A 64 -9.05 39.26 5.38
CA PRO A 64 -7.97 39.30 6.38
C PRO A 64 -7.40 37.90 6.68
N ALA A 65 -6.20 37.86 7.25
CA ALA A 65 -5.54 36.60 7.59
C ALA A 65 -6.40 35.79 8.56
N ILE A 66 -6.70 34.54 8.19
CA ILE A 66 -7.50 33.62 8.98
C ILE A 66 -6.63 33.04 10.10
N SER A 67 -7.22 32.77 11.27
CA SER A 67 -6.51 32.11 12.37
C SER A 67 -6.04 30.70 11.95
N GLN A 68 -4.95 30.20 12.52
CA GLN A 68 -4.46 28.84 12.20
C GLN A 68 -5.50 27.75 12.53
N THR A 69 -6.27 27.96 13.61
CA THR A 69 -7.33 27.04 14.02
C THR A 69 -8.46 27.00 12.99
N ASP A 70 -8.90 28.16 12.51
CA ASP A 70 -9.96 28.24 11.51
C ASP A 70 -9.49 27.74 10.14
N ALA A 71 -8.24 28.03 9.76
CA ALA A 71 -7.63 27.50 8.55
C ALA A 71 -7.55 25.97 8.57
N PHE A 72 -7.18 25.37 9.70
CA PHE A 72 -7.18 23.92 9.90
C PHE A 72 -8.59 23.32 9.79
N LEU A 73 -9.59 23.97 10.39
CA LEU A 73 -10.98 23.52 10.34
C LEU A 73 -11.52 23.57 8.91
N MET A 74 -11.26 24.66 8.18
CA MET A 74 -11.62 24.80 6.77
C MET A 74 -10.92 23.76 5.89
N ASP A 75 -9.61 23.53 6.05
CA ASP A 75 -8.87 22.49 5.33
C ASP A 75 -9.45 21.10 5.61
N THR A 76 -9.83 20.81 6.85
CA THR A 76 -10.41 19.54 7.25
C THR A 76 -11.78 19.32 6.60
N ILE A 77 -12.65 20.33 6.57
CA ILE A 77 -13.97 20.26 5.91
C ILE A 77 -13.80 20.03 4.41
N LEU A 78 -12.95 20.83 3.75
CA LEU A 78 -12.69 20.71 2.32
C LEU A 78 -12.07 19.36 1.97
N SER A 79 -11.11 18.89 2.76
CA SER A 79 -10.51 17.56 2.62
C SER A 79 -11.55 16.44 2.76
N THR A 80 -12.46 16.56 3.72
CA THR A 80 -13.53 15.57 3.93
C THR A 80 -14.48 15.55 2.73
N PHE A 81 -14.89 16.72 2.23
CA PHE A 81 -15.74 16.82 1.05
C PHE A 81 -15.07 16.27 -0.21
N ALA A 82 -13.79 16.63 -0.43
CA ALA A 82 -13.00 16.10 -1.53
C ALA A 82 -12.82 14.58 -1.43
N LEU A 83 -12.70 14.02 -0.21
CA LEU A 83 -12.60 12.58 0.01
C LEU A 83 -13.90 11.86 -0.35
N ILE A 84 -15.06 12.45 -0.04
CA ILE A 84 -16.38 11.93 -0.43
C ILE A 84 -16.51 11.91 -1.96
N ILE A 85 -16.13 13.01 -2.64
CA ILE A 85 -16.15 13.07 -4.11
C ILE A 85 -15.22 11.99 -4.69
N TYR A 86 -14.01 11.87 -4.16
CA TYR A 86 -13.05 10.84 -4.55
C TYR A 86 -13.65 9.42 -4.40
N ALA A 87 -14.23 9.10 -3.25
CA ALA A 87 -14.85 7.81 -3.00
C ALA A 87 -16.00 7.54 -3.98
N PHE A 88 -16.84 8.54 -4.24
CA PHE A 88 -17.94 8.42 -5.20
C PHE A 88 -17.43 8.16 -6.63
N VAL A 89 -16.40 8.88 -7.08
CA VAL A 89 -15.78 8.68 -8.40
C VAL A 89 -15.19 7.28 -8.54
N VAL A 90 -14.48 6.79 -7.51
CA VAL A 90 -13.91 5.43 -7.52
C VAL A 90 -15.01 4.37 -7.56
N ILE A 91 -16.03 4.48 -6.70
CA ILE A 91 -17.17 3.54 -6.67
C ILE A 91 -17.91 3.57 -8.02
N HIS A 92 -18.18 4.75 -8.57
CA HIS A 92 -18.85 4.90 -9.85
C HIS A 92 -18.04 4.30 -11.01
N SER A 93 -16.72 4.51 -11.01
CA SER A 93 -15.83 3.95 -12.03
C SER A 93 -15.80 2.41 -11.99
N LEU A 94 -15.69 1.82 -10.79
CA LEU A 94 -15.69 0.37 -10.59
C LEU A 94 -17.05 -0.26 -10.97
N THR A 95 -18.16 0.30 -10.47
CA THR A 95 -19.50 -0.20 -10.77
C THR A 95 -19.84 -0.10 -12.26
N THR A 96 -19.41 0.97 -12.94
CA THR A 96 -19.58 1.12 -14.40
C THR A 96 -18.77 0.08 -15.16
N SER A 97 -17.54 -0.22 -14.71
CA SER A 97 -16.71 -1.28 -15.29
C SER A 97 -17.38 -2.64 -15.21
N PHE A 98 -17.81 -3.00 -14.01
CA PHE A 98 -18.50 -4.25 -13.73
C PHE A 98 -19.76 -4.38 -14.58
N LYS A 99 -20.58 -3.34 -14.65
CA LYS A 99 -21.77 -3.32 -15.50
C LYS A 99 -21.43 -3.56 -16.97
N ARG A 100 -20.41 -2.89 -17.52
CA ARG A 100 -19.99 -3.08 -18.92
C ARG A 100 -19.49 -4.49 -19.20
N LYS A 101 -18.76 -5.10 -18.27
CA LYS A 101 -18.26 -6.47 -18.41
C LYS A 101 -19.39 -7.51 -18.39
N ILE A 102 -20.33 -7.38 -17.46
CA ILE A 102 -21.53 -8.24 -17.41
C ILE A 102 -22.35 -8.12 -18.70
N HIS A 103 -22.45 -6.92 -19.30
CA HIS A 103 -23.16 -6.77 -20.59
C HIS A 103 -22.42 -7.41 -21.76
N LYS A 104 -21.08 -7.47 -21.71
CA LYS A 104 -20.26 -8.07 -22.77
C LYS A 104 -20.21 -9.60 -22.65
N ASP A 105 -20.22 -10.11 -21.42
CA ASP A 105 -20.18 -11.53 -21.10
C ASP A 105 -21.20 -11.83 -19.98
N PRO A 106 -22.36 -12.43 -20.31
CA PRO A 106 -23.38 -12.79 -19.32
C PRO A 106 -22.93 -13.86 -18.32
N LEU A 107 -21.87 -14.62 -18.63
CA LEU A 107 -21.28 -15.62 -17.74
C LEU A 107 -20.16 -15.03 -16.87
N TYR A 108 -19.95 -13.71 -16.94
CA TYR A 108 -18.92 -13.04 -16.16
C TYR A 108 -19.17 -13.16 -14.66
N ASP A 109 -18.25 -13.84 -13.97
CA ASP A 109 -18.26 -13.91 -12.51
C ASP A 109 -17.79 -12.58 -11.90
N LEU A 110 -18.77 -11.78 -11.47
CA LEU A 110 -18.53 -10.51 -10.80
C LEU A 110 -17.80 -10.69 -9.46
N LEU A 111 -18.14 -11.75 -8.72
CA LEU A 111 -17.64 -11.97 -7.36
C LEU A 111 -16.17 -12.36 -7.40
N GLU A 112 -15.81 -13.33 -8.24
CA GLU A 112 -14.41 -13.75 -8.41
C GLU A 112 -13.53 -12.57 -8.86
N HIS A 113 -14.05 -11.73 -9.77
CA HIS A 113 -13.29 -10.58 -10.26
C HIS A 113 -13.16 -9.46 -9.23
N ALA A 114 -14.21 -9.21 -8.44
CA ALA A 114 -14.16 -8.26 -7.33
C ALA A 114 -13.20 -8.75 -6.23
N GLU A 115 -13.18 -10.05 -5.94
CA GLU A 115 -12.26 -10.69 -5.01
C GLU A 115 -10.81 -10.60 -5.51
N TYR A 116 -10.57 -10.80 -6.81
CA TYR A 116 -9.26 -10.55 -7.42
C TYR A 116 -8.80 -9.11 -7.19
N PHE A 117 -9.66 -8.12 -7.43
CA PHE A 117 -9.32 -6.72 -7.17
C PHE A 117 -9.11 -6.42 -5.68
N HIS A 118 -9.90 -7.03 -4.81
CA HIS A 118 -9.72 -6.89 -3.38
C HIS A 118 -8.37 -7.46 -2.95
N MET A 119 -8.09 -8.73 -3.22
CA MET A 119 -6.87 -9.41 -2.81
C MET A 119 -5.61 -8.89 -3.52
N TRP A 120 -5.62 -8.80 -4.84
CA TRP A 120 -4.43 -8.38 -5.61
C TRP A 120 -4.36 -6.88 -5.78
N GLY A 121 -5.48 -6.25 -6.15
CA GLY A 121 -5.52 -4.82 -6.41
C GLY A 121 -5.28 -4.00 -5.15
N THR A 122 -5.91 -4.32 -4.02
CA THR A 122 -5.75 -3.47 -2.82
C THR A 122 -4.60 -3.91 -1.92
N HIS A 123 -4.43 -5.20 -1.65
CA HIS A 123 -3.46 -5.62 -0.65
C HIS A 123 -2.02 -5.54 -1.19
N LEU A 124 -1.79 -5.90 -2.45
CA LEU A 124 -0.44 -5.89 -3.02
C LEU A 124 0.21 -4.49 -2.97
N PRO A 125 -0.43 -3.40 -3.44
CA PRO A 125 0.14 -2.06 -3.29
C PRO A 125 0.23 -1.60 -1.84
N ILE A 126 -0.68 -2.00 -0.94
CA ILE A 126 -0.55 -1.67 0.49
C ILE A 126 0.72 -2.31 1.06
N TYR A 127 0.96 -3.59 0.78
CA TYR A 127 2.15 -4.30 1.25
C TYR A 127 3.44 -3.79 0.65
N ILE A 128 3.50 -3.70 -0.68
CA ILE A 128 4.68 -3.19 -1.39
C ILE A 128 4.90 -1.73 -1.03
N GLY A 129 3.83 -0.93 -0.94
CA GLY A 129 3.89 0.47 -0.54
C GLY A 129 4.43 0.65 0.87
N TYR A 130 3.96 -0.15 1.83
CA TYR A 130 4.51 -0.17 3.19
C TYR A 130 6.00 -0.54 3.20
N LEU A 131 6.39 -1.60 2.50
CA LEU A 131 7.78 -2.04 2.37
C LEU A 131 8.68 -0.98 1.74
N LEU A 132 8.19 -0.36 0.67
CA LEU A 132 8.88 0.72 -0.03
C LEU A 132 9.03 1.94 0.88
N PHE A 133 7.98 2.31 1.60
CA PHE A 133 8.00 3.39 2.58
C PHE A 133 9.05 3.14 3.66
N MET A 134 9.04 1.97 4.30
CA MET A 134 10.04 1.58 5.31
C MET A 134 11.46 1.64 4.75
N THR A 135 11.66 1.21 3.50
CA THR A 135 12.96 1.27 2.81
C THR A 135 13.41 2.71 2.56
N ILE A 136 12.52 3.57 2.06
CA ILE A 136 12.81 4.99 1.84
C ILE A 136 13.20 5.68 3.16
N PHE A 137 12.46 5.39 4.24
CA PHE A 137 12.77 5.93 5.56
C PHE A 137 14.07 5.38 6.13
N ALA A 138 14.39 4.11 5.91
CA ALA A 138 15.68 3.52 6.29
C ALA A 138 16.85 4.18 5.55
N ILE A 139 16.72 4.37 4.23
CA ILE A 139 17.71 5.11 3.41
C ILE A 139 17.83 6.54 3.91
N GLY A 140 16.70 7.23 4.08
CA GLY A 140 16.65 8.59 4.60
C GLY A 140 17.35 8.70 5.94
N ASN A 141 17.14 7.74 6.85
CA ASN A 141 17.78 7.76 8.16
C ASN A 141 19.30 7.55 8.10
N ILE A 142 19.83 6.80 7.12
CA ILE A 142 21.28 6.71 6.89
C ILE A 142 21.88 8.08 6.55
N PHE A 143 21.22 8.85 5.68
CA PHE A 143 21.70 10.18 5.25
C PHE A 143 21.35 11.30 6.24
N PHE A 144 20.28 11.11 7.01
CA PHE A 144 19.77 12.07 7.99
C PHE A 144 19.55 11.34 9.33
N PRO A 145 20.64 11.15 10.11
CA PRO A 145 20.55 10.52 11.42
C PRO A 145 19.65 11.33 12.36
N LEU A 146 18.82 10.64 13.14
CA LEU A 146 17.90 11.29 14.07
C LEU A 146 18.59 11.54 15.41
N TYR A 147 18.46 12.74 15.96
CA TYR A 147 18.99 13.05 17.29
C TYR A 147 17.94 12.71 18.36
N LEU A 148 17.76 11.41 18.59
CA LEU A 148 16.87 10.91 19.63
C LEU A 148 17.65 10.67 20.92
N GLU A 149 17.12 11.16 22.04
CA GLU A 149 17.65 10.90 23.38
C GLU A 149 17.19 9.53 23.89
N ILE A 150 17.54 8.46 23.17
CA ILE A 150 17.29 7.08 23.59
C ILE A 150 18.60 6.41 24.01
N ASN A 151 18.53 5.65 25.11
CA ASN A 151 19.66 4.86 25.59
C ASN A 151 19.76 3.51 24.86
N MET A 152 20.86 2.78 25.07
CA MET A 152 21.10 1.50 24.40
C MET A 152 20.07 0.42 24.75
N TRP A 153 19.53 0.41 25.96
CA TRP A 153 18.49 -0.54 26.37
C TRP A 153 17.19 -0.31 25.62
N GLN A 154 16.79 0.95 25.44
CA GLN A 154 15.64 1.33 24.62
C GLN A 154 15.88 0.94 23.16
N MET A 155 17.11 1.09 22.64
CA MET A 155 17.45 0.63 21.29
C MET A 155 17.27 -0.89 21.14
N PHE A 156 17.71 -1.71 22.10
CA PHE A 156 17.43 -3.16 22.10
C PHE A 156 15.93 -3.46 22.20
N GLY A 157 15.19 -2.71 23.00
CA GLY A 157 13.72 -2.81 23.05
C GLY A 157 13.07 -2.53 21.68
N LEU A 158 13.54 -1.51 20.96
CA LEU A 158 13.07 -1.18 19.61
C LEU A 158 13.44 -2.28 18.59
N LEU A 159 14.57 -2.97 18.76
CA LEU A 159 14.87 -4.16 17.97
C LEU A 159 13.89 -5.31 18.23
N MET A 160 13.45 -5.52 19.49
CA MET A 160 12.39 -6.50 19.76
C MET A 160 11.07 -6.09 19.11
N ILE A 161 10.75 -4.80 19.08
CA ILE A 161 9.59 -4.29 18.32
C ILE A 161 9.76 -4.56 16.82
N SER A 162 10.98 -4.43 16.27
CA SER A 162 11.21 -4.76 14.85
C SER A 162 10.86 -6.21 14.51
N PHE A 163 11.17 -7.15 15.41
CA PHE A 163 10.78 -8.55 15.28
C PHE A 163 9.25 -8.72 15.30
N LEU A 164 8.56 -8.02 16.21
CA LEU A 164 7.09 -8.04 16.26
C LEU A 164 6.48 -7.44 14.99
N LEU A 165 7.03 -6.34 14.47
CA LEU A 165 6.57 -5.71 13.23
C LEU A 165 6.73 -6.65 12.03
N GLY A 166 7.89 -7.29 11.88
CA GLY A 166 8.10 -8.29 10.83
C GLY A 166 7.18 -9.50 10.99
N THR A 167 6.88 -9.90 12.23
CA THR A 167 5.91 -10.95 12.52
C THR A 167 4.50 -10.59 12.06
N ILE A 168 4.01 -9.41 12.47
CA ILE A 168 2.69 -8.91 12.08
C ILE A 168 2.61 -8.79 10.56
N GLN A 169 3.64 -8.24 9.92
CA GLN A 169 3.71 -8.09 8.47
C GLN A 169 3.61 -9.43 7.75
N PHE A 170 4.39 -10.44 8.18
CA PHE A 170 4.33 -11.77 7.60
C PHE A 170 2.97 -12.44 7.85
N MET A 171 2.47 -12.40 9.09
CA MET A 171 1.20 -13.03 9.46
C MET A 171 0.04 -12.43 8.69
N ALA A 172 0.05 -11.12 8.51
CA ALA A 172 -0.96 -10.43 7.74
C ALA A 172 -0.89 -10.90 6.27
N ALA A 173 0.30 -10.98 5.66
CA ALA A 173 0.45 -11.48 4.28
C ALA A 173 0.04 -12.96 4.15
N TRP A 174 0.29 -13.76 5.19
CA TRP A 174 -0.09 -15.16 5.27
C TRP A 174 -1.60 -15.35 5.39
N LEU A 175 -2.28 -14.63 6.28
CA LEU A 175 -3.72 -14.71 6.48
C LEU A 175 -4.50 -14.33 5.22
N TRP A 176 -4.00 -13.36 4.46
CA TRP A 176 -4.59 -12.98 3.17
C TRP A 176 -4.22 -13.93 2.03
N SER A 177 -3.29 -14.88 2.24
CA SER A 177 -2.94 -15.90 1.24
C SER A 177 -3.78 -17.17 1.32
N VAL A 178 -4.70 -17.28 2.29
CA VAL A 178 -5.50 -18.48 2.54
C VAL A 178 -6.32 -18.89 1.31
N GLU A 179 -6.69 -17.95 0.45
CA GLU A 179 -7.45 -18.19 -0.78
C GLU A 179 -6.55 -18.26 -2.04
N SER A 180 -5.32 -17.71 -2.00
CA SER A 180 -4.43 -17.66 -3.16
C SER A 180 -2.98 -18.04 -2.83
N SER A 181 -2.62 -19.30 -3.08
CA SER A 181 -1.23 -19.78 -2.95
C SER A 181 -0.24 -18.99 -3.83
N LYS A 182 -0.71 -18.38 -4.93
CA LYS A 182 0.08 -17.51 -5.81
C LYS A 182 0.47 -16.20 -5.11
N PHE A 183 -0.42 -15.61 -4.31
CA PHE A 183 -0.16 -14.38 -3.57
C PHE A 183 1.01 -14.55 -2.59
N MET A 184 0.99 -15.61 -1.77
CA MET A 184 2.08 -15.84 -0.82
C MET A 184 3.41 -16.05 -1.54
N ARG A 185 3.45 -16.86 -2.60
CA ARG A 185 4.68 -17.09 -3.38
C ARG A 185 5.28 -15.77 -3.88
N PHE A 186 4.44 -14.87 -4.38
CA PHE A 186 4.87 -13.54 -4.79
C PHE A 186 5.38 -12.71 -3.60
N MET A 187 4.64 -12.68 -2.48
CA MET A 187 5.04 -11.95 -1.28
C MET A 187 6.37 -12.44 -0.68
N LYS A 188 6.69 -13.73 -0.77
CA LYS A 188 8.02 -14.25 -0.37
C LYS A 188 9.15 -13.63 -1.20
N LEU A 189 8.97 -13.51 -2.51
CA LEU A 189 9.94 -12.85 -3.40
C LEU A 189 10.07 -11.37 -3.05
N VAL A 190 8.95 -10.70 -2.75
CA VAL A 190 8.93 -9.30 -2.32
C VAL A 190 9.69 -9.13 -1.00
N PHE A 191 9.45 -9.96 0.02
CA PHE A 191 10.20 -9.91 1.29
C PHE A 191 11.69 -10.16 1.09
N ALA A 192 12.06 -11.15 0.26
CA ALA A 192 13.45 -11.43 -0.07
C ALA A 192 14.11 -10.23 -0.78
N PHE A 193 13.43 -9.60 -1.73
CA PHE A 193 13.93 -8.41 -2.43
C PHE A 193 14.20 -7.26 -1.47
N PHE A 194 13.25 -6.92 -0.60
CA PHE A 194 13.42 -5.82 0.36
C PHE A 194 14.45 -6.13 1.45
N PHE A 195 14.59 -7.39 1.86
CA PHE A 195 15.70 -7.81 2.71
C PHE A 195 17.06 -7.62 2.02
N ILE A 196 17.21 -8.07 0.77
CA ILE A 196 18.44 -7.90 -0.01
C ILE A 196 18.78 -6.42 -0.17
N LEU A 197 17.80 -5.56 -0.42
CA LEU A 197 18.02 -4.11 -0.47
C LEU A 197 18.61 -3.59 0.85
N HIS A 198 18.02 -3.92 2.00
CA HIS A 198 18.53 -3.45 3.29
C HIS A 198 19.90 -4.07 3.64
N ALA A 199 20.12 -5.34 3.32
CA ALA A 199 21.44 -5.97 3.47
C ALA A 199 22.49 -5.28 2.58
N GLY A 200 22.12 -4.93 1.35
CA GLY A 200 22.96 -4.14 0.44
C GLY A 200 23.29 -2.77 1.03
N LEU A 201 22.30 -2.06 1.59
CA LEU A 201 22.51 -0.78 2.29
C LEU A 201 23.46 -0.95 3.48
N TYR A 202 23.32 -2.03 4.25
CA TYR A 202 24.21 -2.34 5.36
C TYR A 202 25.67 -2.49 4.89
N PHE A 203 25.92 -3.27 3.82
CA PHE A 203 27.28 -3.48 3.32
C PHE A 203 27.88 -2.25 2.62
N VAL A 204 27.07 -1.46 1.90
CA VAL A 204 27.54 -0.28 1.17
C VAL A 204 27.85 0.88 2.11
N PHE A 205 26.98 1.14 3.09
CA PHE A 205 27.09 2.32 3.95
C PHE A 205 27.68 2.04 5.33
N ALA A 206 27.80 0.76 5.73
CA ALA A 206 28.29 0.33 7.04
C ALA A 206 27.71 1.15 8.21
N PRO A 207 26.37 1.27 8.33
CA PRO A 207 25.74 2.11 9.35
C PRO A 207 26.14 1.63 10.74
N LYS A 208 26.53 2.56 11.61
CA LYS A 208 26.88 2.24 13.00
C LYS A 208 25.65 1.76 13.76
N PHE A 209 25.84 0.81 14.67
CA PHE A 209 24.79 0.41 15.59
C PHE A 209 24.60 1.51 16.65
N SER A 210 23.73 2.49 16.35
CA SER A 210 23.51 3.64 17.22
C SER A 210 22.04 4.12 17.22
N PRO A 211 21.59 4.78 18.30
CA PRO A 211 20.29 5.42 18.40
C PRO A 211 19.89 6.31 17.22
N GLN A 212 20.86 6.97 16.60
CA GLN A 212 20.59 7.91 15.53
C GLN A 212 20.15 7.24 14.23
N LEU A 213 20.46 5.95 14.08
CA LEU A 213 20.12 5.12 12.93
C LEU A 213 18.99 4.13 13.26
N VAL A 214 18.17 4.44 14.26
CA VAL A 214 17.15 3.51 14.78
C VAL A 214 16.11 3.11 13.73
N ILE A 215 15.71 4.01 12.82
CA ILE A 215 14.74 3.67 11.77
C ILE A 215 15.35 2.64 10.82
N PHE A 216 16.62 2.81 10.44
CA PHE A 216 17.34 1.81 9.64
C PHE A 216 17.35 0.45 10.34
N TRP A 217 17.74 0.40 11.61
CA TRP A 217 17.86 -0.86 12.36
C TRP A 217 16.50 -1.54 12.59
N VAL A 218 15.45 -0.77 12.90
CA VAL A 218 14.09 -1.29 13.03
C VAL A 218 13.56 -1.80 11.69
N SER A 219 13.75 -1.06 10.60
CA SER A 219 13.34 -1.52 9.27
C SER A 219 14.08 -2.80 8.88
N PHE A 220 15.41 -2.84 9.07
CA PHE A 220 16.22 -4.01 8.75
C PHE A 220 15.83 -5.24 9.56
N GLY A 221 15.57 -5.09 10.86
CA GLY A 221 15.10 -6.17 11.73
C GLY A 221 13.72 -6.69 11.34
N ALA A 222 12.79 -5.80 10.96
CA ALA A 222 11.48 -6.19 10.46
C ALA A 222 11.59 -6.97 9.14
N MET A 223 12.38 -6.50 8.17
CA MET A 223 12.60 -7.22 6.90
C MET A 223 13.26 -8.58 7.11
N THR A 224 14.26 -8.64 8.00
CA THR A 224 14.93 -9.89 8.37
C THR A 224 13.95 -10.89 8.95
N THR A 225 13.07 -10.45 9.85
CA THR A 225 12.06 -11.33 10.45
C THR A 225 11.05 -11.82 9.41
N SER A 226 10.53 -10.92 8.57
CA SER A 226 9.59 -11.25 7.49
C SER A 226 10.17 -12.27 6.51
N VAL A 227 11.44 -12.11 6.09
CA VAL A 227 12.08 -13.07 5.18
C VAL A 227 12.37 -14.40 5.87
N LEU A 228 12.80 -14.41 7.13
CA LEU A 228 13.03 -15.65 7.88
C LEU A 228 11.75 -16.47 7.99
N TYR A 229 10.63 -15.85 8.39
CA TYR A 229 9.35 -16.53 8.39
C TYR A 229 8.94 -17.00 7.01
N SER A 230 9.16 -16.21 5.96
CA SER A 230 8.87 -16.60 4.59
C SER A 230 9.59 -17.90 4.15
N LEU A 231 10.83 -18.09 4.60
CA LEU A 231 11.64 -19.29 4.34
C LEU A 231 11.08 -20.51 5.07
N PHE A 232 10.79 -20.38 6.37
CA PHE A 232 10.25 -21.49 7.17
C PHE A 232 8.80 -21.84 6.82
N ALA A 233 8.04 -20.87 6.31
CA ALA A 233 6.66 -21.02 5.89
C ALA A 233 6.41 -22.09 4.81
N VAL A 234 7.42 -22.48 4.02
CA VAL A 234 7.28 -23.61 3.07
C VAL A 234 7.14 -24.95 3.80
N ARG A 235 7.72 -25.10 5.00
CA ARG A 235 7.66 -26.33 5.79
C ARG A 235 6.41 -26.47 6.66
N PHE A 236 5.57 -25.44 6.69
CA PHE A 236 4.38 -25.38 7.54
C PHE A 236 3.09 -25.86 6.88
N GLU A 237 3.13 -26.55 5.73
CA GLU A 237 1.93 -27.25 5.20
C GLU A 237 1.30 -28.19 6.23
N ILE A 238 2.11 -28.76 7.13
CA ILE A 238 1.65 -29.57 8.27
C ILE A 238 0.86 -28.73 9.28
N VAL A 239 1.27 -27.48 9.52
CA VAL A 239 0.58 -26.56 10.43
C VAL A 239 -0.66 -25.95 9.76
N THR A 240 -0.63 -25.72 8.44
CA THR A 240 -1.84 -25.37 7.68
C THR A 240 -2.87 -26.51 7.73
N LYS A 241 -2.45 -27.77 7.62
CA LYS A 241 -3.32 -28.94 7.85
C LYS A 241 -3.83 -29.02 9.29
N PHE A 242 -3.02 -28.68 10.28
CA PHE A 242 -3.42 -28.60 11.68
C PHE A 242 -4.48 -27.51 11.89
N PHE A 243 -4.26 -26.28 11.44
CA PHE A 243 -5.23 -25.19 11.57
C PHE A 243 -6.49 -25.40 10.72
N ASN A 244 -6.38 -26.03 9.55
CA ASN A 244 -7.56 -26.43 8.77
C ASN A 244 -8.41 -27.48 9.50
N LYS A 245 -7.82 -28.24 10.44
CA LYS A 245 -8.57 -29.14 11.34
C LYS A 245 -9.32 -28.40 12.44
N PHE A 246 -8.93 -27.15 12.75
CA PHE A 246 -9.59 -26.28 13.73
C PHE A 246 -10.44 -25.17 13.10
N LYS A 247 -10.33 -24.95 11.78
CA LYS A 247 -11.40 -24.37 10.99
C LYS A 247 -12.54 -25.37 11.04
N LEU A 248 -13.37 -25.22 12.08
CA LEU A 248 -14.73 -25.74 12.12
C LEU A 248 -15.33 -25.63 10.71
N ASP A 249 -15.93 -26.73 10.26
CA ASP A 249 -16.88 -26.76 9.17
C ASP A 249 -17.80 -25.53 9.31
N SER A 250 -17.50 -24.46 8.60
CA SER A 250 -18.50 -23.46 8.28
C SER A 250 -19.42 -24.15 7.30
N VAL A 251 -20.35 -24.89 7.87
CA VAL A 251 -21.63 -25.34 7.32
C VAL A 251 -22.22 -24.16 6.56
N PHE A 252 -21.88 -23.97 5.28
CA PHE A 252 -22.61 -23.15 4.30
C PHE A 252 -21.96 -23.33 2.93
N TYR A 253 -22.27 -24.45 2.28
CA TYR A 253 -22.69 -24.58 0.87
C TYR A 253 -22.58 -26.06 0.46
N LYS A 254 -23.54 -26.88 0.92
CA LYS A 254 -24.05 -27.91 0.02
C LYS A 254 -25.10 -27.21 -0.83
N SER A 255 -24.70 -26.74 -2.02
CA SER A 255 -25.68 -26.58 -3.09
C SER A 255 -26.04 -27.99 -3.51
N ASP A 256 -27.08 -28.54 -2.91
CA ASP A 256 -27.80 -29.67 -3.48
C ASP A 256 -28.38 -29.14 -4.80
N VAL A 257 -27.72 -29.50 -5.90
CA VAL A 257 -28.26 -29.42 -7.25
C VAL A 257 -29.05 -30.72 -7.43
N GLU A 258 -30.37 -30.62 -7.33
CA GLU A 258 -31.29 -31.44 -8.11
C GLU A 258 -31.67 -30.71 -9.40
#